data_AF-A0A960R982-F1
#
_entry.id   AF-A0A960R982-F1
#
_cell.length_a   1.000
_cell.length_b   1.000
_cell.length_c   1.000
_cell.angle_alpha   90.00
_cell.angle_beta   90.00
_cell.angle_gamma   90.00
#
_symmetry.space_group_name_H-M   'P 1'
#
loop_
_entity.id
_entity.type
_entity.pdbx_description
1 polymer ?
#
loop_
_entity_poly.entity_id
_entity_poly.type
_entity_poly.pdbx_seq_one_letter_code
_entity_poly.pdbx_strand_id
1 'polypeptide(L)'
;MIPSVCPADAPPGERELFRRLRDDPETKGWTVLHSLDLAKHVDQVSGEADFVVIVPAAGILVIEVKSHRTIHVDEQGWHLGRDPQPDPKGPFKQASSAMHSLRNYLSGCDSSFSSFVTWSAVCFPRVDFRLKSPEWHPWQVIDRARISSAPISRLILAILS
;
A
#
# COMPACT_ATOMS: atom_id res chain seq x y z
N MET A 1 -12.16 -8.16 5.14
CA MET A 1 -10.83 -7.96 5.76
C MET A 1 -10.36 -9.28 6.34
N ILE A 2 -9.14 -9.71 6.00
CA ILE A 2 -8.50 -10.95 6.45
C ILE A 2 -7.05 -10.61 6.84
N PRO A 3 -6.65 -10.81 8.11
CA PRO A 3 -7.53 -11.11 9.24
C PRO A 3 -8.54 -9.97 9.50
N SER A 4 -9.63 -10.28 10.19
CA SER A 4 -10.64 -9.28 10.57
C SER A 4 -10.23 -8.41 11.76
N VAL A 5 -9.02 -8.62 12.28
CA VAL A 5 -8.42 -7.90 13.40
C VAL A 5 -7.10 -7.28 12.96
N CYS A 6 -6.82 -6.07 13.46
CA CYS A 6 -5.54 -5.40 13.30
C CYS A 6 -4.78 -5.49 14.65
N PRO A 7 -3.49 -5.87 14.67
CA PRO A 7 -2.71 -5.93 15.90
C PRO A 7 -2.74 -4.60 16.68
N ALA A 8 -2.77 -4.69 18.00
CA ALA A 8 -2.89 -3.49 18.86
C ALA A 8 -1.64 -2.60 18.81
N ASP A 9 -0.48 -3.22 18.55
CA ASP A 9 0.84 -2.62 18.40
C ASP A 9 1.14 -2.17 16.97
N ALA A 10 0.26 -2.44 16.00
CA ALA A 10 0.41 -1.95 14.65
C ALA A 10 0.52 -0.41 14.61
N PRO A 11 1.34 0.16 13.70
CA PRO A 11 1.51 1.59 13.56
C PRO A 11 0.17 2.36 13.48
N PRO A 12 0.04 3.55 14.10
CA PRO A 12 -1.24 4.28 14.14
C PRO A 12 -1.86 4.59 12.77
N GLY A 13 -1.03 4.76 11.74
CA GLY A 13 -1.49 5.00 10.38
C GLY A 13 -2.07 3.75 9.71
N GLU A 14 -1.48 2.59 9.98
CA GLU A 14 -1.97 1.29 9.52
C GLU A 14 -3.33 0.97 10.16
N ARG A 15 -3.43 1.17 11.48
CA ARG A 15 -4.70 1.05 12.23
C ARG A 15 -5.79 2.01 11.75
N GLU A 16 -5.41 3.20 11.26
CA GLU A 16 -6.35 4.16 10.67
C GLU A 16 -6.84 3.65 9.30
N LEU A 17 -5.94 3.23 8.42
CA LEU A 17 -6.30 2.70 7.10
C LEU A 17 -7.17 1.43 7.23
N PHE A 18 -6.80 0.53 8.15
CA PHE A 18 -7.59 -0.66 8.47
C PHE A 18 -9.03 -0.30 8.87
N ARG A 19 -9.20 0.61 9.83
CA ARG A 19 -10.54 1.03 10.27
C ARG A 19 -11.34 1.64 9.13
N ARG A 20 -10.72 2.49 8.32
CA ARG A 20 -11.40 3.09 7.16
C ARG A 20 -11.84 2.05 6.15
N LEU A 21 -10.97 1.09 5.81
CA LEU A 21 -11.32 0.00 4.89
C LEU A 21 -12.43 -0.88 5.46
N ARG A 22 -12.45 -1.11 6.77
CA ARG A 22 -13.49 -1.91 7.45
C ARG A 22 -14.84 -1.19 7.53
N ASP A 23 -14.81 0.10 7.83
CA ASP A 23 -16.00 0.87 8.23
C ASP A 23 -16.65 1.63 7.06
N ASP A 24 -15.97 1.76 5.92
CA ASP A 24 -16.51 2.37 4.70
C ASP A 24 -17.57 1.44 4.05
N PRO A 25 -18.85 1.86 3.94
CA PRO A 25 -19.92 0.98 3.43
C PRO A 25 -19.70 0.47 2.00
N GLU A 26 -18.97 1.22 1.18
CA GLU A 26 -18.72 0.88 -0.23
C GLU A 26 -17.66 -0.23 -0.38
N THR A 27 -16.97 -0.60 0.70
CA THR A 27 -15.97 -1.69 0.70
C THR A 27 -16.56 -3.05 1.08
N LYS A 28 -17.87 -3.16 1.37
CA LYS A 28 -18.52 -4.42 1.81
C LYS A 28 -18.32 -5.60 0.87
N GLY A 29 -18.19 -5.35 -0.44
CA GLY A 29 -17.93 -6.37 -1.45
C GLY A 29 -16.44 -6.61 -1.74
N TRP A 30 -15.54 -5.90 -1.06
CA TRP A 30 -14.11 -5.96 -1.33
C TRP A 30 -13.44 -7.01 -0.45
N THR A 31 -12.44 -7.68 -1.02
CA THR A 31 -11.55 -8.54 -0.23
C THR A 31 -10.31 -7.73 0.11
N VAL A 32 -9.98 -7.64 1.39
CA VAL A 32 -8.77 -6.95 1.87
C VAL A 32 -7.95 -7.97 2.64
N LEU A 33 -6.71 -8.19 2.20
CA LEU A 33 -5.70 -8.95 2.93
C LEU A 33 -4.79 -7.94 3.63
N HIS A 34 -4.59 -8.11 4.94
CA HIS A 34 -3.77 -7.25 5.78
C HIS A 34 -2.57 -8.05 6.28
N SER A 35 -1.37 -7.46 6.22
CA SER A 35 -0.09 -8.11 6.56
C SER A 35 0.13 -9.42 5.79
N LEU A 36 0.14 -9.33 4.45
CA LEU A 36 0.35 -10.49 3.59
C LEU A 36 1.85 -10.74 3.35
N ASP A 37 2.36 -11.84 3.91
CA ASP A 37 3.70 -12.34 3.59
C ASP A 37 3.76 -12.90 2.16
N LEU A 38 4.58 -12.28 1.31
CA LEU A 38 4.82 -12.76 -0.05
C LEU A 38 6.17 -13.49 -0.11
N ALA A 39 6.10 -14.81 -0.09
CA ALA A 39 7.26 -15.66 -0.33
C ALA A 39 7.81 -15.44 -1.74
N LYS A 40 9.13 -15.19 -1.85
CA LYS A 40 9.86 -15.23 -3.12
C LYS A 40 10.58 -16.56 -3.25
N HIS A 41 10.53 -17.17 -4.43
CA HIS A 41 11.41 -18.30 -4.74
C HIS A 41 12.82 -17.78 -5.09
N VAL A 42 13.79 -18.35 -4.38
CA VAL A 42 15.25 -18.31 -4.59
C VAL A 42 15.92 -16.94 -4.38
N ASP A 43 16.57 -16.81 -3.21
CA ASP A 43 17.62 -15.84 -2.86
C ASP A 43 17.27 -14.38 -2.49
N GLN A 44 16.01 -14.04 -2.19
CA GLN A 44 15.69 -12.78 -1.52
C GLN A 44 14.70 -12.94 -0.36
N VAL A 45 14.93 -12.16 0.70
CA VAL A 45 14.08 -12.01 1.88
C VAL A 45 12.62 -11.80 1.45
N SER A 46 11.70 -12.57 2.05
CA SER A 46 10.25 -12.40 1.95
C SER A 46 9.87 -10.93 2.07
N GLY A 47 8.94 -10.45 1.23
CA GLY A 47 8.40 -9.09 1.36
C GLY A 47 6.99 -9.15 1.92
N GLU A 48 6.71 -8.38 2.96
CA GLU A 48 5.34 -8.18 3.45
C GLU A 48 4.65 -7.08 2.62
N ALA A 49 3.36 -7.25 2.35
CA ALA A 49 2.48 -6.19 1.87
C ALA A 49 1.53 -5.79 3.00
N ASP A 50 1.54 -4.52 3.42
CA ASP A 50 0.66 -4.06 4.51
C ASP A 50 -0.81 -4.28 4.15
N PHE A 51 -1.23 -3.89 2.95
CA PHE A 51 -2.58 -4.19 2.45
C PHE A 51 -2.58 -4.63 0.99
N VAL A 52 -3.36 -5.67 0.70
CA VAL A 52 -3.78 -6.05 -0.65
C VAL A 52 -5.30 -5.90 -0.72
N VAL A 53 -5.77 -4.95 -1.52
CA VAL A 53 -7.18 -4.65 -1.71
C VAL A 53 -7.62 -5.19 -3.07
N ILE A 54 -8.54 -6.14 -3.07
CA ILE A 54 -9.14 -6.74 -4.25
C ILE A 54 -10.54 -6.14 -4.41
N VAL A 55 -10.70 -5.33 -5.45
CA VAL A 55 -11.94 -4.61 -5.75
C VAL A 55 -12.62 -5.28 -6.94
N PRO A 56 -13.84 -5.85 -6.77
CA PRO A 56 -14.56 -6.48 -7.86
C PRO A 56 -14.71 -5.56 -9.07
N ALA A 57 -14.44 -6.09 -10.26
CA ALA A 57 -14.50 -5.38 -11.54
C ALA A 57 -13.58 -4.14 -11.71
N ALA A 58 -12.72 -3.82 -10.73
CA ALA A 58 -11.76 -2.71 -10.83
C ALA A 58 -10.30 -3.19 -10.83
N GLY A 59 -9.93 -4.13 -9.96
CA GLY A 59 -8.57 -4.68 -9.93
C GLY A 59 -8.02 -4.93 -8.52
N ILE A 60 -6.70 -5.05 -8.44
CA ILE A 60 -5.94 -5.29 -7.21
C ILE A 60 -5.06 -4.07 -6.92
N LEU A 61 -5.11 -3.57 -5.68
CA LEU A 61 -4.24 -2.50 -5.21
C LEU A 61 -3.41 -2.98 -4.02
N VAL A 62 -2.10 -2.91 -4.13
CA VAL A 62 -1.17 -3.12 -3.01
C VAL A 62 -0.83 -1.77 -2.40
N ILE A 63 -0.98 -1.62 -1.09
CA ILE A 63 -0.76 -0.37 -0.37
C ILE A 63 0.31 -0.58 0.69
N GLU A 64 1.37 0.23 0.63
CA GLU A 64 2.37 0.40 1.68
C GLU A 64 1.97 1.59 2.57
N VAL A 65 2.06 1.46 3.89
CA VAL A 65 1.67 2.50 4.85
C VAL A 65 2.88 3.03 5.61
N LYS A 66 3.15 4.33 5.49
CA LYS A 66 4.18 5.00 6.30
C LYS A 66 3.54 5.94 7.31
N SER A 67 3.58 5.53 8.57
CA SER A 67 2.92 6.20 9.71
C SER A 67 3.69 7.38 10.31
N HIS A 68 4.86 7.72 9.77
CA HIS A 68 5.73 8.78 10.30
C HIS A 68 5.14 10.18 10.06
N ARG A 69 5.52 11.16 10.88
CA ARG A 69 5.03 12.55 10.79
C ARG A 69 5.92 13.49 9.96
N THR A 70 7.12 13.04 9.61
CA THR A 70 8.10 13.78 8.83
C THR A 70 8.72 12.85 7.81
N ILE A 71 8.95 13.34 6.60
CA ILE A 71 9.57 12.60 5.50
C ILE A 71 10.53 13.55 4.80
N HIS A 72 11.76 13.11 4.58
CA HIS A 72 12.68 13.77 3.66
C HIS A 72 13.45 12.71 2.87
N VAL A 73 14.02 13.13 1.74
CA VAL A 73 14.79 12.26 0.85
C VAL A 73 16.10 12.98 0.53
N ASP A 74 17.21 12.27 0.66
CA ASP A 74 18.55 12.72 0.27
C ASP A 74 19.30 11.62 -0.50
N GLU A 75 20.60 11.80 -0.70
CA GLU A 75 21.45 10.83 -1.43
C GLU A 75 21.54 9.44 -0.75
N GLN A 76 21.25 9.35 0.55
CA GLN A 76 21.27 8.09 1.30
C GLN A 76 19.93 7.37 1.25
N GLY A 77 18.84 8.06 0.89
CA GLY A 77 17.52 7.49 0.70
C GLY A 77 16.42 8.21 1.47
N TRP A 78 15.43 7.45 1.90
CA TRP A 78 14.23 7.97 2.56
C TRP A 78 14.42 8.03 4.06
N HIS A 79 14.28 9.22 4.62
CA HIS A 79 14.30 9.41 6.05
C HIS A 79 12.88 9.57 6.58
N LEU A 80 12.46 8.61 7.38
CA LEU A 80 11.10 8.52 7.90
C LEU A 80 11.09 8.83 9.39
N GLY A 81 10.41 9.91 9.78
CA GLY A 81 10.30 10.31 11.18
C GLY A 81 11.64 10.66 11.81
N ARG A 82 12.01 9.91 12.85
CA ARG A 82 13.28 10.02 13.59
C ARG A 82 14.11 8.74 13.48
N ASP A 83 13.81 7.90 12.49
CA ASP A 83 14.53 6.66 12.30
C ASP A 83 16.00 7.01 11.98
N PRO A 84 16.98 6.43 12.70
CA PRO A 84 18.37 6.83 12.59
C PRO A 84 19.04 6.35 11.29
N GLN A 85 18.40 5.44 10.57
CA GLN A 85 18.89 4.88 9.33
C GLN A 85 17.90 5.22 8.21
N PRO A 86 18.39 5.76 7.08
CA PRO A 86 17.53 5.96 5.92
C PRO A 86 17.12 4.62 5.31
N ASP A 87 15.93 4.60 4.71
CA ASP A 87 15.45 3.51 3.87
C ASP A 87 15.92 3.75 2.42
N PRO A 88 16.92 2.99 1.93
CA PRO A 88 17.48 3.20 0.59
C PRO A 88 16.53 2.75 -0.52
N LYS A 89 15.55 1.89 -0.21
CA LYS A 89 14.57 1.39 -1.18
C LYS A 89 13.40 2.36 -1.29
N GLY A 90 12.89 2.79 -0.15
CA GLY A 90 11.77 3.70 -0.05
C GLY A 90 10.41 3.05 -0.26
N PRO A 91 9.33 3.77 0.12
CA PRO A 91 7.99 3.23 0.19
C PRO A 91 7.41 2.85 -1.18
N PHE A 92 7.69 3.64 -2.22
CA PHE A 92 7.16 3.38 -3.56
C PHE A 92 7.75 2.10 -4.18
N LYS A 93 9.06 1.87 -4.01
CA LYS A 93 9.70 0.63 -4.49
C LYS A 93 9.31 -0.56 -3.63
N GLN A 94 9.06 -0.39 -2.32
CA GLN A 94 8.50 -1.44 -1.45
C GLN A 94 7.13 -1.88 -1.96
N ALA A 95 6.19 -0.95 -2.11
CA ALA A 95 4.84 -1.20 -2.62
C ALA A 95 4.85 -1.87 -4.00
N SER A 96 5.65 -1.33 -4.94
CA SER A 96 5.77 -1.86 -6.29
C SER A 96 6.38 -3.27 -6.31
N SER A 97 7.41 -3.53 -5.49
CA SER A 97 8.01 -4.87 -5.38
C SER A 97 7.01 -5.92 -4.86
N ALA A 98 6.21 -5.55 -3.86
CA ALA A 98 5.18 -6.42 -3.31
C ALA A 98 4.09 -6.70 -4.36
N MET A 99 3.61 -5.66 -5.06
CA MET A 99 2.66 -5.78 -6.17
C MET A 99 3.16 -6.71 -7.28
N HIS A 100 4.41 -6.55 -7.74
CA HIS A 100 4.98 -7.43 -8.75
C HIS A 100 5.13 -8.87 -8.27
N SER A 101 5.50 -9.08 -7.01
CA SER A 101 5.61 -10.42 -6.43
C SER A 101 4.25 -11.12 -6.38
N LEU A 102 3.20 -10.41 -5.96
CA LEU A 102 1.82 -10.88 -5.97
C LEU A 102 1.35 -11.20 -7.39
N ARG A 103 1.57 -10.28 -8.34
CA ARG A 103 1.15 -10.47 -9.75
C ARG A 103 1.82 -11.69 -10.38
N ASN A 104 3.10 -11.90 -10.11
CA ASN A 104 3.85 -13.05 -10.61
C ASN A 104 3.35 -14.36 -10.00
N TYR A 105 3.08 -14.38 -8.69
CA TYR A 105 2.48 -15.53 -8.02
C TYR A 105 1.13 -15.90 -8.65
N LEU A 106 0.22 -14.92 -8.77
CA LEU A 106 -1.10 -15.14 -9.35
C LEU A 106 -1.02 -15.64 -10.80
N SER A 107 -0.16 -15.03 -11.61
CA SER A 107 0.03 -15.43 -13.02
C SER A 107 0.63 -16.83 -13.15
N GLY A 108 1.43 -17.27 -12.17
CA GLY A 108 1.96 -18.64 -12.09
C GLY A 108 0.90 -19.67 -11.68
N CYS A 109 -0.11 -19.26 -10.90
CA CYS A 109 -1.26 -20.10 -10.57
C CYS A 109 -2.22 -20.23 -11.76
N ASP A 110 -2.55 -19.12 -12.43
CA ASP A 110 -3.42 -19.08 -13.60
C ASP A 110 -3.07 -17.87 -14.49
N SER A 111 -2.81 -18.11 -15.77
CA SER A 111 -2.38 -17.08 -16.71
C SER A 111 -3.44 -16.02 -16.98
N SER A 112 -4.72 -16.28 -16.70
CA SER A 112 -5.81 -15.30 -16.80
C SER A 112 -5.59 -14.09 -15.87
N PHE A 113 -4.90 -14.29 -14.73
CA PHE A 113 -4.55 -13.21 -13.80
C PHE A 113 -3.57 -12.18 -14.40
N SER A 114 -2.84 -12.52 -15.46
CA SER A 114 -1.89 -11.59 -16.10
C SER A 114 -2.57 -10.33 -16.66
N SER A 115 -3.86 -10.44 -17.01
CA SER A 115 -4.69 -9.37 -17.57
C SER A 115 -5.37 -8.46 -16.53
N PHE A 116 -5.33 -8.82 -15.25
CA PHE A 116 -5.94 -8.01 -14.20
C PHE A 116 -5.16 -6.72 -13.96
N VAL A 117 -5.89 -5.61 -13.83
CA VAL A 117 -5.33 -4.34 -13.35
C VAL A 117 -4.76 -4.57 -11.95
N THR A 118 -3.46 -4.38 -11.81
CA THR A 118 -2.74 -4.54 -10.54
C THR A 118 -1.84 -3.32 -10.36
N TRP A 119 -2.12 -2.51 -9.35
CA TRP A 119 -1.38 -1.29 -9.04
C TRP A 119 -0.78 -1.31 -7.65
N SER A 120 0.14 -0.39 -7.40
CA SER A 120 0.70 -0.13 -6.06
C SER A 120 0.52 1.34 -5.69
N ALA A 121 0.28 1.59 -4.42
CA ALA A 121 0.13 2.92 -3.83
C ALA A 121 0.86 3.01 -2.49
N VAL A 122 1.12 4.25 -2.05
CA VAL A 122 1.67 4.55 -0.73
C VAL A 122 0.71 5.43 0.04
N CYS A 123 0.41 5.01 1.26
CA CYS A 123 -0.42 5.72 2.21
C CYS A 123 0.46 6.44 3.24
N PHE A 124 0.38 7.76 3.28
CA PHE A 124 1.03 8.63 4.27
C PHE A 124 -0.03 9.27 5.19
N PRO A 125 -0.66 8.51 6.10
CA PRO A 125 -1.82 8.98 6.85
C PRO A 125 -1.51 10.12 7.84
N ARG A 126 -0.24 10.45 8.05
CA ARG A 126 0.21 11.44 9.04
C ARG A 126 0.95 12.63 8.41
N VAL A 127 1.13 12.66 7.10
CA VAL A 127 1.86 13.70 6.37
C VAL A 127 1.04 14.19 5.19
N ASP A 128 1.10 15.49 4.89
CA ASP A 128 0.66 16.02 3.60
C ASP A 128 1.83 15.85 2.63
N PHE A 129 1.73 14.90 1.72
CA PHE A 129 2.87 14.46 0.92
C PHE A 129 3.07 15.41 -0.27
N ARG A 130 4.19 16.14 -0.28
CA ARG A 130 4.46 17.21 -1.28
C ARG A 130 5.65 16.93 -2.18
N LEU A 131 6.36 15.82 -1.96
CA LEU A 131 7.53 15.47 -2.77
C LEU A 131 7.09 15.06 -4.19
N LYS A 132 7.87 15.48 -5.18
CA LYS A 132 7.68 15.14 -6.60
C LYS A 132 8.94 14.46 -7.10
N SER A 133 8.77 13.35 -7.80
CA SER A 133 9.84 12.62 -8.45
C SER A 133 9.26 11.92 -9.68
N PRO A 134 10.03 11.68 -10.75
CA PRO A 134 9.63 10.79 -11.83
C PRO A 134 9.48 9.32 -11.38
N GLU A 135 9.97 8.94 -10.19
CA GLU A 135 9.91 7.57 -9.68
C GLU A 135 8.50 7.12 -9.26
N TRP A 136 7.56 8.03 -9.12
CA TRP A 136 6.17 7.72 -8.80
C TRP A 136 5.22 8.72 -9.44
N HIS A 137 3.98 8.29 -9.62
CA HIS A 137 2.92 9.19 -10.05
C HIS A 137 2.20 9.81 -8.85
N PRO A 138 1.73 11.08 -8.95
CA PRO A 138 0.96 11.71 -7.89
C PRO A 138 -0.31 10.94 -7.49
N TRP A 139 -0.92 10.20 -8.42
CA TRP A 139 -2.12 9.41 -8.16
C TRP A 139 -1.84 8.21 -7.24
N GLN A 140 -0.60 7.70 -7.18
CA GLN A 140 -0.21 6.59 -6.28
C GLN A 140 -0.19 6.98 -4.80
N VAL A 141 -0.44 8.25 -4.47
CA VAL A 141 -0.30 8.78 -3.12
C VAL A 141 -1.66 8.97 -2.46
N ILE A 142 -1.81 8.36 -1.29
CA ILE A 142 -2.91 8.58 -0.36
C ILE A 142 -2.34 9.26 0.88
N ASP A 143 -2.40 10.58 0.97
CA ASP A 143 -1.80 11.33 2.07
C ASP A 143 -2.84 11.74 3.14
N ARG A 144 -2.38 12.37 4.21
CA ARG A 144 -3.24 12.82 5.32
C ARG A 144 -4.39 13.71 4.86
N ALA A 145 -4.14 14.62 3.92
CA ALA A 145 -5.14 15.54 3.38
C ALA A 145 -6.20 14.80 2.56
N ARG A 146 -5.81 13.84 1.71
CA ARG A 146 -6.75 13.01 0.93
C ARG A 146 -7.57 12.09 1.83
N ILE A 147 -6.92 11.40 2.77
CA ILE A 147 -7.62 10.54 3.74
C ILE A 147 -8.66 11.32 4.54
N SER A 148 -8.36 12.55 4.93
CA SER A 148 -9.28 13.37 5.73
C SER A 148 -10.46 13.90 4.92
N SER A 149 -10.32 14.02 3.59
CA SER A 149 -11.30 14.71 2.73
C SER A 149 -12.21 13.77 1.92
N ALA A 150 -11.94 12.46 1.90
CA ALA A 150 -12.75 11.51 1.14
C ALA A 150 -12.86 10.13 1.83
N PRO A 151 -13.93 9.37 1.56
CA PRO A 151 -14.00 7.93 1.88
C PRO A 151 -12.85 7.17 1.23
N ILE A 152 -12.37 6.11 1.89
CA ILE A 152 -11.22 5.35 1.39
C ILE A 152 -11.55 4.61 0.08
N SER A 153 -12.79 4.17 -0.07
CA SER A 153 -13.31 3.55 -1.28
C SER A 153 -13.10 4.44 -2.51
N ARG A 154 -13.45 5.72 -2.40
CA ARG A 154 -13.27 6.71 -3.48
C ARG A 154 -11.80 6.92 -3.84
N LEU A 155 -10.91 6.95 -2.85
CA LEU A 155 -9.48 7.13 -3.09
C LEU A 155 -8.86 5.93 -3.82
N ILE A 156 -9.25 4.72 -3.43
CA ILE A 156 -8.77 3.47 -4.04
C ILE A 156 -9.31 3.30 -5.46
N LEU A 157 -10.61 3.55 -5.68
CA LEU A 157 -11.20 3.48 -7.01
C LEU A 157 -10.56 4.48 -7.98
N ALA A 158 -10.22 5.69 -7.52
CA ALA A 158 -9.52 6.68 -8.34
C ALA A 158 -8.08 6.29 -8.72
N ILE A 159 -7.48 5.32 -8.02
CA ILE A 159 -6.17 4.74 -8.37
C ILE A 159 -6.33 3.59 -9.37
N LEU A 160 -7.43 2.85 -9.29
CA LEU A 160 -7.71 1.69 -10.14
C LEU A 160 -8.40 2.04 -11.46
N SER A 161 -8.91 3.27 -11.61
CA SER A 161 -9.54 3.81 -12.82
C SER A 161 -8.53 4.39 -13.81
#